data_AF-A0A357FMS4-F1
#
_entry.id   AF-A0A357FMS4-F1
#
_cell.length_a   1.000
_cell.length_b   1.000
_cell.length_c   1.000
_cell.angle_alpha   90.00
_cell.angle_beta   90.00
_cell.angle_gamma   90.00
#
_symmetry.space_group_name_H-M   'P 1'
#
loop_
_entity.id
_entity.type
_entity.pdbx_description
1 polymer ?
#
loop_
_entity_poly.entity_id
_entity_poly.type
_entity_poly.pdbx_seq_one_letter_code
_entity_poly.pdbx_strand_id
1 'polypeptide(L)' 'MYIGIDVGGTNTDAVLMDGDVLVGKIKNPTTPDVTSGIIS' A
#
# COMPACT_ATOMS: atom_id res chain seq x y z
N MET A 1 -0.95 14.96 -3.94
CA MET A 1 -0.98 13.49 -3.99
C MET A 1 -0.14 12.90 -2.85
N TYR A 2 -0.73 11.97 -2.10
CA TYR A 2 -0.10 11.23 -1.00
C TYR A 2 -0.38 9.74 -1.14
N ILE A 3 0.59 8.88 -0.81
CA ILE A 3 0.38 7.43 -0.70
C ILE A 3 0.49 7.00 0.77
N GLY A 4 -0.56 6.36 1.27
CA GLY A 4 -0.56 5.71 2.58
C GLY A 4 -0.30 4.23 2.40
N ILE A 5 0.61 3.66 3.20
CA ILE A 5 0.98 2.24 3.15
C ILE A 5 0.91 1.68 4.57
N ASP A 6 0.17 0.59 4.74
CA ASP A 6 0.06 -0.19 5.98
C ASP A 6 0.56 -1.62 5.74
N VAL A 7 1.66 -1.99 6.39
CA VAL A 7 2.30 -3.30 6.23
C VAL A 7 1.92 -4.18 7.43
N GLY A 8 1.03 -5.14 7.20
CA GLY A 8 0.64 -6.13 8.20
C GLY A 8 1.35 -7.48 8.03
N GLY A 9 0.99 -8.47 8.84
CA GLY A 9 1.56 -9.84 8.74
C GLY A 9 0.99 -10.70 7.60
N THR A 10 -0.19 -10.35 7.07
CA THR A 10 -0.86 -11.10 6.01
C THR A 10 -0.91 -10.32 4.71
N ASN A 11 -1.28 -9.04 4.78
CA ASN A 11 -1.37 -8.17 3.62
C ASN A 11 -0.72 -6.81 3.89
N THR A 12 -0.23 -6.22 2.81
CA THR A 12 0.14 -4.82 2.70
C THR A 12 -0.96 -4.09 1.95
N ASP A 13 -1.45 -3.01 2.57
CA ASP A 13 -2.49 -2.16 2.02
C ASP A 13 -1.90 -0.82 1.59
N ALA A 14 -2.27 -0.36 0.40
CA ALA A 14 -1.86 0.95 -0.07
C ALA A 14 -3.03 1.73 -0.68
N VAL A 15 -3.07 3.04 -0.39
CA VAL A 15 -4.06 3.98 -0.92
C VAL A 15 -3.37 5.21 -1.50
N LEU A 16 -3.80 5.64 -2.68
CA LEU A 16 -3.36 6.87 -3.32
C LEU A 16 -4.46 7.93 -3.16
N MET A 17 -4.13 9.02 -2.47
CA MET A 17 -5.02 10.14 -2.21
C MET A 17 -4.57 11.38 -3.00
N ASP A 18 -5.53 12.11 -3.56
CA ASP A 18 -5.32 13.47 -4.06
C ASP A 18 -6.23 14.46 -3.31
N GLY A 19 -5.65 15.15 -2.33
CA GLY A 19 -6.45 15.84 -1.30
C GLY A 19 -7.35 14.85 -0.57
N ASP A 20 -8.64 15.12 -0.55
CA ASP A 20 -9.67 14.26 0.04
C ASP A 20 -10.24 13.21 -0.94
N VAL A 21 -9.71 13.13 -2.16
CA VAL A 21 -10.17 12.21 -3.19
C VAL A 21 -9.34 10.93 -3.18
N LEU A 22 -10.00 9.77 -3.08
CA LEU A 22 -9.37 8.46 -3.28
C LEU A 22 -9.18 8.20 -4.77
N VAL A 23 -7.93 8.11 -5.21
CA VAL A 23 -7.57 7.87 -6.63
C VAL A 23 -7.38 6.38 -6.90
N GLY A 24 -6.84 5.63 -5.94
CA GLY A 24 -6.59 4.20 -6.10
C GLY A 24 -6.34 3.49 -4.79
N LYS A 25 -6.56 2.17 -4.78
CA LYS A 25 -6.28 1.29 -3.65
C LYS A 25 -5.82 -0.09 -4.13
N ILE A 26 -4.96 -0.72 -3.36
CA ILE A 26 -4.53 -2.11 -3.58
C ILE A 26 -4.33 -2.82 -2.25
N LYS A 27 -4.53 -4.13 -2.28
CA LYS A 27 -4.22 -5.06 -1.19
C LYS A 27 -3.40 -6.19 -1.81
N ASN A 28 -2.20 -6.39 -1.30
CA ASN A 28 -1.32 -7.48 -1.73
C ASN A 28 -0.89 -8.31 -0.52
N PRO A 29 -0.67 -9.63 -0.66
CA PRO A 29 -0.06 -10.41 0.41
C PRO A 29 1.28 -9.81 0.85
N THR A 30 1.53 -9.77 2.16
CA THR A 30 2.81 -9.27 2.68
C THR A 30 3.91 -10.26 2.33
N THR A 31 5.01 -9.72 1.81
CA THR A 31 6.24 -10.49 1.57
C THR A 31 7.20 -10.36 2.75
N PRO A 32 8.08 -11.35 2.99
CA PRO A 32 9.10 -11.25 4.04
C PRO A 32 10.07 -10.08 3.83
N ASP A 33 10.43 -9.78 2.57
CA ASP A 33 11.12 -8.54 2.22
C ASP A 33 10.09 -7.44 2.01
N VAL A 34 9.94 -6.57 3.01
CA VAL A 34 8.98 -5.47 3.01
C VAL A 34 9.30 -4.46 1.91
N THR A 35 10.58 -4.14 1.68
CA THR A 35 10.96 -3.10 0.71
C THR A 35 10.61 -3.54 -0.71
N SER A 36 10.98 -4.77 -1.10
CA SER A 36 10.62 -5.27 -2.42
C SER A 36 9.12 -5.48 -2.58
N GLY A 37 8.43 -5.90 -1.51
CA GLY A 37 6.97 -6.13 -1.52
C GLY A 37 6.14 -4.86 -1.69
N ILE A 38 6.64 -3.71 -1.21
CA ILE A 38 5.99 -2.41 -1.42
C ILE A 38 6.09 -1.97 -2.89
N ILE A 39 7.15 -2.37 -3.61
CA ILE A 39 7.45 -1.90 -4.97
C ILE A 39 6.83 -2.80 -6.06
N SER A 40 6.41 -4.03 -5.72
CA SER A 40 5.91 -5.04 -6.66
C SER A 40 4.47 -4.85 -7.12
#